data_AF-A0AB34NXR1-F1
#
_entry.id   AF-A0AB34NXR1-F1
#
_cell.length_a   1.000
_cell.length_b   1.000
_cell.length_c   1.000
_cell.angle_alpha   90.00
_cell.angle_beta   90.00
_cell.angle_gamma   90.00
#
_symmetry.space_group_name_H-M   'P 1'
#
loop_
_entity.id
_entity.type
_entity.pdbx_description
1 polymer ?
#
loop_
_entity_poly.entity_id
_entity_poly.type
_entity_poly.pdbx_seq_one_letter_code
_entity_poly.pdbx_strand_id
1 'polypeptide(L)'
;MKAPMNVGFLGILLLGLSAYLFFEIKKRAKAEMILKNSFKNPTKVIDKLNKKIEFLTLAISDLEDSEKDFLSDSFSDKRKRRQIQRETKALEKSLTEVNEVKDDYFKLQDLYKNTHGQMNTQEARVQLLKWVKNKNDIYIS
;
A
#
# COMPACT_ATOMS: atom_id res chain seq x y z
N MET A 1 -25.76 29.50 39.53
CA MET A 1 -25.17 30.31 38.43
C MET A 1 -25.00 29.41 37.21
N LYS A 2 -25.77 29.64 36.12
CA LYS A 2 -25.58 28.95 34.84
C LYS A 2 -24.55 29.75 34.04
N ALA A 3 -23.40 29.17 33.74
CA ALA A 3 -22.43 29.81 32.85
C ALA A 3 -23.08 30.03 31.47
N PRO A 4 -23.04 31.24 30.89
CA PRO A 4 -23.52 31.45 29.54
C PRO A 4 -22.61 30.67 28.59
N MET A 5 -23.15 29.59 28.02
CA MET A 5 -22.44 28.82 27.00
C MET A 5 -22.22 29.72 25.79
N ASN A 6 -20.96 29.97 25.45
CA ASN A 6 -20.56 30.93 24.43
C ASN A 6 -20.97 30.40 23.05
N VAL A 7 -22.12 30.86 22.54
CA VAL A 7 -22.78 30.38 21.31
C VAL A 7 -21.84 30.44 20.09
N GLY A 8 -20.92 31.41 20.07
CA GLY A 8 -19.88 31.51 19.03
C GLY A 8 -18.86 30.37 19.04
N PHE A 9 -18.53 29.82 20.22
CA PHE A 9 -17.58 28.71 20.34
C PHE A 9 -18.20 27.39 19.86
N LEU A 10 -19.48 27.16 20.20
CA LEU A 10 -20.26 26.03 19.68
C LEU A 10 -20.40 26.09 18.15
N GLY A 11 -20.62 27.28 17.58
CA GLY A 11 -20.71 27.48 16.12
C GLY A 11 -19.41 27.15 15.40
N ILE A 12 -18.26 27.61 15.91
CA ILE A 12 -16.95 27.31 15.34
C ILE A 12 -16.60 25.81 15.49
N LEU A 13 -16.95 25.19 16.62
CA LEU A 13 -16.74 23.76 16.85
C LEU A 13 -17.57 22.89 15.88
N LEU A 14 -18.84 23.26 15.65
CA LEU A 14 -19.73 22.61 14.68
C LEU A 14 -19.23 22.78 13.22
N LEU A 15 -18.70 23.95 12.88
CA LEU A 15 -18.06 24.18 11.57
C LEU A 15 -16.79 23.34 11.40
N GLY A 16 -15.95 23.25 12.42
CA GLY A 16 -14.76 22.39 12.41
C GLY A 16 -15.11 20.90 12.26
N LEU A 17 -16.10 20.42 13.01
CA LEU A 17 -16.61 19.04 12.93
C LEU A 17 -17.22 18.73 11.56
N SER A 18 -18.02 19.64 11.00
CA SER A 18 -18.62 19.45 9.68
C SER A 18 -17.59 19.45 8.55
N ALA A 19 -16.58 20.32 8.61
CA ALA A 19 -15.46 20.31 7.67
C ALA A 19 -14.63 19.02 7.77
N TYR A 20 -14.37 18.55 8.99
CA TYR A 20 -13.67 17.28 9.24
C TYR A 20 -14.45 16.08 8.67
N LEU A 21 -15.74 15.99 8.98
CA LEU A 21 -16.63 14.94 8.47
C LEU A 21 -16.72 14.99 6.93
N PHE A 22 -16.80 16.19 6.34
CA PHE A 22 -16.80 16.35 4.89
C PHE A 22 -15.51 15.86 4.25
N PHE A 23 -14.36 16.13 4.86
CA PHE A 23 -13.06 15.67 4.38
C PHE A 23 -12.90 14.15 4.47
N GLU A 24 -13.35 13.56 5.59
CA GLU A 24 -13.47 12.11 5.79
C GLU A 24 -14.36 11.47 4.71
N ILE A 25 -15.55 12.02 4.46
CA ILE A 25 -16.49 11.53 3.45
C ILE A 25 -15.88 11.61 2.04
N LYS A 26 -15.23 12.72 1.68
CA LYS A 26 -14.55 12.87 0.38
C LYS A 26 -13.42 11.85 0.20
N LYS A 27 -12.59 11.65 1.23
CA LYS A 27 -11.52 10.64 1.21
C LYS A 27 -12.10 9.24 1.03
N ARG A 28 -13.16 8.92 1.76
CA ARG A 28 -13.84 7.62 1.70
C ARG A 28 -14.47 7.37 0.32
N ALA A 29 -15.18 8.35 -0.24
CA ALA A 29 -15.76 8.24 -1.58
C ALA A 29 -14.71 8.05 -2.67
N LYS A 30 -13.58 8.79 -2.60
CA LYS A 30 -12.46 8.60 -3.52
C LYS A 30 -11.84 7.20 -3.39
N ALA A 31 -11.69 6.72 -2.16
CA ALA A 31 -11.14 5.40 -1.87
C ALA A 31 -12.05 4.27 -2.37
N GLU A 32 -13.37 4.37 -2.16
CA GLU A 32 -14.36 3.44 -2.69
C GLU A 32 -14.42 3.45 -4.22
N MET A 33 -14.25 4.61 -4.86
CA MET A 33 -14.17 4.71 -6.31
C MET A 33 -12.93 4.01 -6.87
N ILE A 34 -11.77 4.20 -6.23
CA ILE A 34 -10.53 3.49 -6.57
C ILE A 34 -10.72 1.99 -6.42
N LEU A 35 -11.36 1.55 -5.33
CA LEU A 35 -11.66 0.15 -5.06
C LEU A 35 -12.55 -0.46 -6.16
N LYS A 36 -13.68 0.20 -6.46
CA LYS A 36 -14.58 -0.23 -7.53
C LYS A 36 -13.86 -0.34 -8.86
N ASN A 37 -12.97 0.60 -9.17
CA ASN A 37 -12.17 0.55 -10.39
C ASN A 37 -11.17 -0.61 -10.41
N SER A 38 -10.51 -0.94 -9.29
CA SER A 38 -9.66 -2.14 -9.21
C SER A 38 -10.47 -3.43 -9.39
N PHE A 39 -11.69 -3.51 -8.86
CA PHE A 39 -12.55 -4.69 -9.00
C PHE A 39 -13.30 -4.78 -10.32
N LYS A 40 -13.32 -3.74 -11.15
CA LYS A 40 -13.77 -3.85 -12.55
C LYS A 40 -12.89 -4.79 -13.36
N ASN A 41 -11.60 -4.89 -13.02
CA ASN A 41 -10.67 -5.79 -13.68
C ASN A 41 -9.66 -6.36 -12.67
N PRO A 42 -10.11 -7.28 -11.80
CA PRO A 42 -9.28 -7.80 -10.73
C PRO A 42 -8.12 -8.64 -11.26
N THR A 43 -8.34 -9.34 -12.38
CA THR A 43 -7.32 -10.12 -13.08
C THR A 43 -6.15 -9.24 -13.52
N LYS A 44 -6.41 -8.05 -14.07
CA LYS A 44 -5.36 -7.10 -14.47
C LYS A 44 -4.53 -6.61 -13.28
N VAL A 45 -5.17 -6.38 -12.13
CA VAL A 45 -4.47 -5.96 -10.92
C VAL A 45 -3.56 -7.08 -10.40
N ILE A 46 -4.08 -8.31 -10.35
CA ILE A 46 -3.31 -9.49 -9.91
C ILE A 46 -2.15 -9.77 -10.87
N ASP A 47 -2.38 -9.69 -12.18
CA ASP A 47 -1.34 -9.88 -13.21
C ASP A 47 -0.20 -8.86 -13.07
N LYS A 48 -0.52 -7.58 -12.82
CA LYS A 48 0.49 -6.55 -12.54
C LYS A 48 1.31 -6.85 -11.29
N LEU A 49 0.66 -7.28 -10.21
CA LEU A 49 1.35 -7.63 -8.97
C LEU A 49 2.25 -8.85 -9.16
N ASN A 50 1.76 -9.88 -9.86
CA ASN A 50 2.54 -11.08 -10.18
C ASN A 50 3.76 -10.75 -11.04
N LYS A 51 3.62 -9.91 -12.07
CA LYS A 51 4.75 -9.47 -12.90
C LYS A 51 5.80 -8.70 -12.09
N LYS A 52 5.37 -7.87 -11.14
CA LYS A 52 6.30 -7.16 -10.26
C LYS A 52 7.02 -8.10 -9.30
N ILE A 53 6.32 -9.10 -8.76
CA ILE A 53 6.91 -10.16 -7.94
C ILE A 53 7.95 -10.94 -8.76
N GLU A 54 7.59 -11.40 -9.95
CA GLU A 54 8.48 -12.13 -10.86
C GLU A 54 9.73 -11.32 -11.21
N PHE A 55 9.57 -10.05 -11.59
CA PHE A 55 10.69 -9.15 -11.86
C PHE A 55 11.63 -9.00 -10.66
N LEU A 56 11.09 -8.77 -9.45
CA LEU A 56 11.90 -8.63 -8.24
C LEU A 56 12.62 -9.92 -7.89
N THR A 57 11.97 -11.07 -8.02
CA THR A 57 12.58 -12.38 -7.79
C THR A 57 13.73 -12.64 -8.76
N LEU A 58 13.55 -12.34 -10.05
CA LEU A 58 14.62 -12.47 -11.04
C LEU A 58 15.80 -11.53 -10.73
N ALA A 59 15.53 -10.26 -10.43
CA ALA A 59 16.57 -9.29 -10.09
C ALA A 59 17.38 -9.68 -8.84
N ILE A 60 16.72 -10.27 -7.83
CA ILE A 60 17.40 -10.83 -6.65
C ILE A 60 18.31 -11.98 -7.05
N SER A 61 17.81 -12.94 -7.83
CA SER A 61 18.59 -14.10 -8.29
C SER A 61 19.82 -13.67 -9.09
N ASP A 62 19.66 -12.71 -10.01
CA ASP A 62 20.76 -12.18 -10.84
C ASP A 62 21.85 -11.51 -9.98
N LEU A 63 21.46 -10.80 -8.92
CA LEU A 63 22.40 -10.21 -7.96
C LEU A 63 23.10 -11.26 -7.10
N GLU A 64 22.38 -12.25 -6.61
CA GLU A 64 22.95 -13.37 -5.84
C GLU A 64 23.94 -14.18 -6.67
N ASP A 65 23.65 -14.40 -7.96
CA ASP A 65 24.57 -15.05 -8.88
C ASP A 65 25.79 -14.16 -9.19
N SER A 66 25.59 -12.86 -9.41
CA SER A 66 26.67 -11.89 -9.57
C SER A 66 27.60 -11.81 -8.34
N GLU A 67 27.07 -11.97 -7.13
CA GLU A 67 27.89 -12.02 -5.91
C GLU A 67 28.91 -13.17 -5.97
N LYS A 68 28.54 -14.32 -6.54
CA LYS A 68 29.39 -15.52 -6.65
C LYS A 68 30.59 -15.30 -7.57
N ASP A 69 30.52 -14.38 -8.53
CA ASP A 69 31.63 -14.06 -9.43
C ASP A 69 32.78 -13.35 -8.71
N PHE A 70 32.52 -12.74 -7.54
CA PHE A 70 33.52 -12.06 -6.74
C PHE A 70 34.18 -13.02 -5.73
N LEU A 71 34.88 -14.05 -6.20
CA LEU A 71 35.55 -15.05 -5.32
C LEU A 71 36.85 -14.54 -4.68
N SER A 72 37.48 -13.51 -5.26
CA SER A 72 38.75 -12.96 -4.75
C SER A 72 38.54 -12.19 -3.44
N ASP A 73 39.55 -12.25 -2.58
CA ASP A 73 39.53 -11.62 -1.26
C ASP A 73 40.17 -10.22 -1.24
N SER A 74 40.34 -9.64 -2.44
CA SER A 74 40.79 -8.28 -2.65
C SER A 74 39.85 -7.27 -1.98
N PHE A 75 40.38 -6.11 -1.60
CA PHE A 75 39.59 -5.04 -1.00
C PHE A 75 38.48 -4.54 -1.94
N SER A 76 38.75 -4.47 -3.25
CA SER A 76 37.77 -4.07 -4.26
C SER A 76 36.62 -5.07 -4.37
N ASP A 77 36.91 -6.37 -4.34
CA ASP A 77 35.87 -7.41 -4.47
C ASP A 77 35.04 -7.51 -3.19
N LYS A 78 35.67 -7.38 -2.01
CA LYS A 78 34.97 -7.22 -0.73
C LYS A 78 34.00 -6.04 -0.73
N ARG A 79 34.39 -4.90 -1.32
CA ARG A 79 33.52 -3.72 -1.43
C ARG A 79 32.35 -3.97 -2.38
N LYS A 80 32.58 -4.61 -3.53
CA LYS A 80 31.52 -4.95 -4.49
C LYS A 80 30.51 -5.95 -3.91
N ARG A 81 30.97 -7.04 -3.28
CA ARG A 81 30.09 -8.00 -2.56
C ARG A 81 29.19 -7.30 -1.54
N ARG A 82 29.76 -6.43 -0.70
CA ARG A 82 28.97 -5.65 0.27
C ARG A 82 27.93 -4.74 -0.37
N GLN A 83 28.18 -4.23 -1.57
CA GLN A 83 27.20 -3.42 -2.29
C GLN A 83 26.06 -4.29 -2.82
N ILE A 84 26.39 -5.41 -3.47
CA ILE A 84 25.41 -6.39 -3.97
C ILE A 84 24.51 -6.91 -2.84
N GLN A 85 25.08 -7.25 -1.69
CA GLN A 85 24.32 -7.68 -0.50
C GLN A 85 23.31 -6.63 -0.01
N ARG A 86 23.66 -5.33 -0.09
CA ARG A 86 22.73 -4.25 0.31
C ARG A 86 21.61 -4.08 -0.71
N GLU A 87 21.93 -4.17 -2.00
CA GLU A 87 20.95 -4.07 -3.08
C GLU A 87 19.98 -5.25 -3.04
N THR A 88 20.50 -6.47 -2.87
CA THR A 88 19.71 -7.69 -2.68
C THR A 88 18.74 -7.52 -1.51
N LYS A 89 19.23 -7.10 -0.34
CA LYS A 89 18.38 -6.86 0.84
C LYS A 89 17.32 -5.78 0.62
N ALA A 90 17.63 -4.75 -0.16
CA ALA A 90 16.66 -3.72 -0.50
C ALA A 90 15.55 -4.27 -1.42
N LEU A 91 15.92 -5.08 -2.41
CA LEU A 91 14.97 -5.75 -3.30
C LEU A 91 14.12 -6.79 -2.57
N GLU A 92 14.71 -7.59 -1.67
CA GLU A 92 13.98 -8.53 -0.80
C GLU A 92 12.90 -7.80 0.00
N LYS A 93 13.23 -6.65 0.59
CA LYS A 93 12.26 -5.83 1.31
C LYS A 93 11.13 -5.38 0.38
N SER A 94 11.44 -4.89 -0.81
CA SER A 94 10.43 -4.51 -1.80
C SER A 94 9.57 -5.71 -2.25
N LEU A 95 10.15 -6.90 -2.37
CA LEU A 95 9.43 -8.13 -2.69
C LEU A 95 8.44 -8.50 -1.57
N THR A 96 8.86 -8.39 -0.31
CA THR A 96 7.96 -8.56 0.84
C THR A 96 6.81 -7.56 0.80
N GLU A 97 7.09 -6.27 0.58
CA GLU A 97 6.06 -5.23 0.51
C GLU A 97 5.05 -5.50 -0.62
N VAL A 98 5.49 -5.94 -1.80
CA VAL A 98 4.59 -6.25 -2.92
C VAL A 98 3.74 -7.49 -2.63
N ASN A 99 4.30 -8.52 -1.98
CA ASN A 99 3.53 -9.68 -1.54
C ASN A 99 2.46 -9.30 -0.50
N GLU A 100 2.79 -8.46 0.48
CA GLU A 100 1.81 -7.95 1.45
C GLU A 100 0.68 -7.17 0.77
N VAL A 101 1.00 -6.35 -0.24
CA VAL A 101 0.00 -5.63 -1.04
C VAL A 101 -0.94 -6.59 -1.76
N LYS A 102 -0.42 -7.69 -2.30
CA LYS A 102 -1.21 -8.72 -2.97
C LYS A 102 -2.13 -9.44 -1.99
N ASP A 103 -1.64 -9.80 -0.81
CA ASP A 103 -2.46 -10.43 0.23
C ASP A 103 -3.55 -9.50 0.75
N ASP A 104 -3.22 -8.23 1.00
CA ASP A 104 -4.19 -7.21 1.42
C ASP A 104 -5.25 -6.97 0.33
N TYR A 105 -4.89 -7.06 -0.96
CA TYR A 105 -5.84 -7.00 -2.06
C TYR A 105 -6.84 -8.16 -2.06
N PHE A 106 -6.38 -9.39 -1.77
CA PHE A 106 -7.29 -10.54 -1.63
C PHE A 106 -8.23 -10.40 -0.43
N LYS A 107 -7.70 -10.03 0.74
CA LYS A 107 -8.54 -9.75 1.93
C LYS A 107 -9.59 -8.69 1.64
N LEU A 108 -9.22 -7.65 0.89
CA LEU A 108 -10.12 -6.58 0.50
C LEU A 108 -11.21 -7.05 -0.48
N GLN A 109 -10.88 -7.94 -1.43
CA GLN A 109 -11.88 -8.58 -2.29
C GLN A 109 -12.87 -9.40 -1.49
N ASP A 110 -12.39 -10.21 -0.55
CA ASP A 110 -13.25 -11.07 0.26
C ASP A 110 -14.16 -10.25 1.16
N LEU A 111 -13.62 -9.21 1.82
CA LEU A 111 -14.43 -8.26 2.59
C LEU A 111 -15.49 -7.57 1.71
N TYR A 112 -15.13 -7.14 0.51
CA TYR A 112 -16.07 -6.50 -0.41
C TYR A 112 -17.19 -7.46 -0.83
N LYS A 113 -16.87 -8.73 -1.13
CA LYS A 113 -17.87 -9.76 -1.46
C LYS A 113 -18.78 -10.06 -0.27
N ASN A 114 -18.20 -10.33 0.90
CA ASN A 114 -18.94 -10.69 2.11
C ASN A 114 -19.86 -9.57 2.61
N THR A 115 -19.47 -8.31 2.37
CA THR A 115 -20.28 -7.14 2.73
C THR A 115 -21.22 -6.68 1.61
N HIS A 116 -21.34 -7.42 0.50
CA HIS A 116 -22.13 -7.00 -0.68
C HIS A 116 -21.76 -5.59 -1.16
N GLY A 117 -20.47 -5.26 -1.06
CA GLY A 117 -19.90 -3.97 -1.41
C GLY A 117 -20.00 -2.88 -0.35
N GLN A 118 -20.51 -3.19 0.85
CA GLN A 118 -20.64 -2.24 1.95
C GLN A 118 -19.36 -2.15 2.79
N MET A 119 -18.49 -1.20 2.45
CA MET A 119 -17.20 -0.98 3.15
C MET A 119 -17.33 -0.08 4.40
N ASN A 120 -18.37 -0.29 5.21
CA ASN A 120 -18.72 0.59 6.34
C ASN A 120 -18.07 0.21 7.67
N THR A 121 -17.62 -1.03 7.83
CA THR A 121 -16.93 -1.52 9.03
C THR A 121 -15.54 -0.89 9.19
N GLN A 122 -15.05 -0.83 10.43
CA GLN A 122 -13.71 -0.29 10.71
C GLN A 122 -12.62 -1.09 10.00
N GLU A 123 -12.74 -2.42 9.97
CA GLU A 123 -11.83 -3.30 9.26
C GLU A 123 -11.80 -3.02 7.75
N ALA A 124 -12.97 -2.93 7.10
CA ALA A 124 -13.06 -2.61 5.68
C ALA A 124 -12.45 -1.23 5.35
N ARG A 125 -12.64 -0.24 6.23
CA ARG A 125 -12.02 1.09 6.08
C ARG A 125 -10.50 1.04 6.17
N VAL A 126 -9.96 0.30 7.15
CA VAL A 126 -8.50 0.14 7.29
C VAL A 126 -7.91 -0.50 6.05
N GLN A 127 -8.52 -1.58 5.55
CA GLN A 127 -8.05 -2.26 4.35
C GLN A 127 -8.17 -1.39 3.09
N LEU A 128 -9.25 -0.62 2.96
CA LEU A 128 -9.43 0.33 1.87
C LEU A 128 -8.34 1.43 1.86
N LEU A 129 -8.01 1.98 3.03
CA LEU A 129 -6.99 3.02 3.16
C LEU A 129 -5.59 2.47 2.86
N LYS A 130 -5.27 1.25 3.32
CA LYS A 130 -4.04 0.54 2.97
C LYS A 130 -3.93 0.36 1.45
N TRP A 131 -5.00 -0.11 0.80
CA TRP A 131 -5.05 -0.26 -0.65
C TRP A 131 -4.81 1.06 -1.39
N VAL A 132 -5.46 2.15 -0.97
CA VAL A 132 -5.27 3.47 -1.60
C VAL A 132 -3.85 4.00 -1.45
N LYS A 133 -3.22 3.77 -0.29
CA LYS A 133 -1.82 4.15 -0.06
C LYS A 133 -0.89 3.43 -1.04
N ASN A 134 -1.10 2.12 -1.20
CA ASN A 134 -0.23 1.26 -1.97
C ASN A 134 -0.53 1.28 -3.47
N LYS A 135 -1.69 1.81 -3.91
CA LYS A 135 -2.07 1.81 -5.33
C LYS A 135 -1.02 2.51 -6.21
N ASN A 136 -0.36 3.55 -5.70
CA ASN A 136 0.61 4.29 -6.50
C ASN A 136 1.79 3.37 -6.90
N ASP A 137 2.15 2.41 -6.05
CA ASP A 137 3.21 1.44 -6.34
C ASP A 137 2.79 0.34 -7.34
N ILE A 138 1.50 0.23 -7.64
CA ILE A 138 0.90 -0.77 -8.56
C ILE A 138 0.57 -0.13 -9.93
N TYR A 139 0.26 1.17 -9.95
CA TYR A 139 -0.13 1.89 -11.16
C TYR A 139 0.98 2.74 -11.79
N ILE A 140 2.10 2.96 -11.10
CA ILE A 140 3.33 3.49 -11.72
C ILE A 140 4.00 2.32 -12.45
N SER A 141 3.56 2.13 -13.70
CA SER A 141 4.22 1.39 -14.77
C SER A 141 4.33 2.32 -15.95
#